data_AF-A0A1F1V188-F1
#
_entry.id   AF-A0A1F1V188-F1
#
_cell.length_a   1.000
_cell.length_b   1.000
_cell.length_c   1.000
_cell.angle_alpha   90.00
_cell.angle_beta   90.00
_cell.angle_gamma   90.00
#
_symmetry.space_group_name_H-M   'P 1'
#
loop_
_entity.id
_entity.type
_entity.pdbx_description
1 polymer ?
#
loop_
_entity_poly.entity_id
_entity_poly.type
_entity_poly.pdbx_seq_one_letter_code
_entity_poly.pdbx_strand_id
1 'polypeptide(L)'
;MKIHTWLNSGLAARDISGDTADYLLWFPAALDTLGTGPLTGTLYFTPKTSVLRDTPAGTVLLGIPVGDLQGILPIDDTTTPIHLTNPLPLEQIQVVAGQNRPDTKRAIEILRDVPGERQFHTMPELFP
;
A
#
# COMPACT_ATOMS: atom_id res chain seq x y z
N MET A 1 -5.84 -13.45 5.51
CA MET A 1 -4.52 -13.48 4.84
C MET A 1 -3.49 -12.92 5.81
N LYS A 2 -2.27 -13.45 5.84
CA LYS A 2 -1.21 -12.90 6.72
C LYS A 2 -0.28 -12.05 5.86
N ILE A 3 0.08 -10.86 6.34
CA ILE A 3 1.09 -10.03 5.66
C ILE A 3 2.47 -10.39 6.20
N HIS A 4 3.39 -10.68 5.28
CA HIS A 4 4.77 -11.01 5.55
C HIS A 4 5.66 -9.83 5.17
N THR A 5 6.52 -9.39 6.09
CA THR A 5 7.43 -8.26 5.86
C THR A 5 8.88 -8.71 5.87
N TRP A 6 9.64 -8.31 4.86
CA TRP A 6 11.09 -8.43 4.86
C TRP A 6 11.69 -7.17 5.48
N LEU A 7 12.04 -7.26 6.76
CA LEU A 7 12.43 -6.09 7.58
C LEU A 7 13.58 -5.27 6.98
N ASN A 8 14.54 -5.91 6.30
CA ASN A 8 15.71 -5.23 5.73
C ASN A 8 15.37 -4.38 4.49
N SER A 9 14.37 -4.77 3.70
CA SER A 9 13.97 -4.06 2.49
C SER A 9 12.69 -3.24 2.68
N GLY A 10 11.94 -3.49 3.76
CA GLY A 10 10.62 -2.91 3.98
C GLY A 10 9.55 -3.50 3.05
N LEU A 11 9.92 -4.41 2.16
CA LEU A 11 9.00 -5.06 1.24
C LEU A 11 8.00 -5.94 2.02
N ALA A 12 6.77 -5.98 1.54
CA ALA A 12 5.72 -6.79 2.12
C ALA A 12 4.99 -7.61 1.05
N ALA A 13 4.54 -8.80 1.44
CA ALA A 13 3.85 -9.74 0.58
C ALA A 13 2.71 -10.47 1.31
N ARG A 14 1.80 -11.05 0.53
CA ARG A 14 0.67 -11.87 0.98
C ARG A 14 1.08 -13.26 1.45
N ASP A 15 2.22 -13.74 0.97
CA ASP A 15 2.77 -15.07 1.25
C ASP A 15 4.31 -15.03 1.28
N ILE A 16 4.92 -16.13 1.76
CA ILE A 16 6.36 -16.37 1.85
C ILE A 16 6.92 -17.19 0.67
N SER A 17 6.09 -17.51 -0.34
CA SER A 17 6.43 -18.29 -1.54
C SER A 17 7.60 -17.71 -2.34
N GLY A 18 7.84 -16.40 -2.22
CA GLY A 18 8.80 -15.67 -3.05
C GLY A 18 8.25 -15.32 -4.45
N ASP A 19 6.98 -15.62 -4.73
CA ASP A 19 6.32 -15.19 -5.96
C ASP A 19 6.11 -13.67 -5.96
N THR A 20 6.50 -13.01 -7.05
CA THR A 20 6.33 -11.56 -7.21
C THR A 20 4.85 -11.18 -7.30
N ALA A 21 3.97 -12.08 -7.76
CA ALA A 21 2.53 -11.84 -7.77
C ALA A 21 1.96 -11.62 -6.35
N ASP A 22 2.61 -12.19 -5.32
CA ASP A 22 2.22 -12.03 -3.93
C ASP A 22 2.75 -10.73 -3.30
N TYR A 23 3.61 -9.98 -3.98
CA TYR A 23 4.16 -8.74 -3.45
C TYR A 23 3.11 -7.63 -3.45
N LEU A 24 3.28 -6.66 -2.56
CA LEU A 24 2.42 -5.49 -2.48
C LEU A 24 3.12 -4.27 -3.06
N LEU A 25 2.42 -3.58 -3.97
CA LEU A 25 2.71 -2.21 -4.34
C LEU A 25 1.98 -1.27 -3.39
N TRP A 26 2.71 -0.29 -2.87
CA TRP A 26 2.24 0.61 -1.83
C TRP A 26 2.04 2.02 -2.36
N PHE A 27 0.87 2.57 -2.08
CA PHE A 27 0.56 3.99 -2.27
C PHE A 27 0.56 4.71 -0.92
N PRO A 28 1.44 5.68 -0.67
CA PRO A 28 1.37 6.51 0.52
C PRO A 28 0.23 7.53 0.39
N ALA A 29 -0.72 7.50 1.33
CA ALA A 29 -1.86 8.40 1.36
C ALA A 29 -1.96 9.12 2.72
N ALA A 30 -2.04 10.45 2.68
CA ALA A 30 -2.34 11.24 3.88
C ALA A 30 -3.82 11.06 4.25
N LEU A 31 -4.11 10.72 5.51
CA LEU A 31 -5.48 10.48 5.99
C LEU A 31 -6.38 11.71 5.89
N ASP A 32 -5.81 12.92 5.92
CA ASP A 32 -6.59 14.16 5.82
C ASP A 32 -7.07 14.44 4.38
N THR A 33 -6.44 13.84 3.38
CA THR A 33 -6.79 14.00 1.95
C THR A 33 -7.28 12.71 1.32
N LEU A 34 -7.17 11.57 2.02
CA LEU A 34 -7.71 10.29 1.58
C LEU A 34 -9.24 10.37 1.54
N GLY A 35 -9.77 10.58 0.34
CA GLY A 35 -11.19 10.51 0.04
C GLY A 35 -11.58 9.17 -0.57
N THR A 36 -12.79 9.10 -1.13
CA THR A 36 -13.33 7.93 -1.84
C THR A 36 -13.03 7.93 -3.35
N GLY A 37 -12.24 8.89 -3.83
CA GLY A 37 -11.84 9.00 -5.24
C GLY A 37 -10.70 8.04 -5.61
N PRO A 38 -10.45 7.84 -6.92
CA PRO A 38 -9.41 6.93 -7.37
C PRO A 38 -8.00 7.42 -6.98
N LEU A 39 -7.08 6.48 -6.83
CA LEU A 39 -5.66 6.77 -6.58
C LEU A 39 -5.01 7.36 -7.81
N THR A 40 -4.30 8.46 -7.62
CA THR A 40 -3.45 9.09 -8.62
C THR A 40 -2.08 9.35 -7.99
N GLY A 41 -1.00 8.98 -8.68
CA GLY A 41 0.35 9.23 -8.20
C GLY A 41 1.27 8.03 -8.40
N THR A 42 2.13 7.77 -7.43
CA THR A 42 3.22 6.78 -7.56
C THR A 42 3.04 5.64 -6.57
N LEU A 43 3.23 4.41 -7.05
CA LEU A 43 3.28 3.18 -6.27
C LEU A 43 4.73 2.75 -6.03
N TYR A 44 4.98 2.11 -4.88
CA TYR A 44 6.32 1.71 -4.45
C TYR A 44 6.31 0.28 -3.91
N PHE A 45 7.31 -0.52 -4.28
CA PHE A 45 7.51 -1.85 -3.70
C PHE A 45 8.06 -1.79 -2.26
N THR A 46 8.89 -0.78 -1.98
CA THR A 46 9.70 -0.70 -0.76
C THR A 46 9.31 0.53 0.07
N PRO A 47 8.35 0.41 1.00
CA PRO A 47 7.88 1.54 1.80
C PRO A 47 8.97 2.14 2.70
N LYS A 48 10.01 1.39 3.08
CA LYS A 48 11.17 1.91 3.85
C LYS A 48 12.13 2.82 3.08
N THR A 49 11.81 3.19 1.84
CA THR A 49 12.67 4.08 1.03
C THR A 49 12.53 5.54 1.45
N SER A 50 13.32 6.43 0.83
CA SER A 50 13.27 7.90 1.01
C SER A 50 11.87 8.48 0.97
N VAL A 51 10.95 7.81 0.26
CA VAL A 51 9.54 8.18 0.10
C VAL A 51 8.82 8.39 1.43
N LEU A 52 9.09 7.57 2.45
CA LEU A 52 8.43 7.70 3.75
C LEU A 52 9.20 8.53 4.78
N ARG A 53 10.45 8.91 4.49
CA ARG A 53 11.29 9.65 5.47
C ARG A 53 10.78 11.06 5.75
N ASP A 54 10.13 11.67 4.77
CA ASP A 54 9.59 13.04 4.87
C ASP A 54 8.06 13.05 4.87
N THR A 55 7.45 11.88 5.09
CA THR A 55 6.01 11.73 5.02
C THR A 55 5.35 12.32 6.26
N PRO A 56 4.30 13.15 6.11
CA PRO A 56 3.60 13.73 7.24
C PRO A 56 3.02 12.67 8.18
N ALA A 57 2.93 13.01 9.46
CA ALA A 57 2.14 12.25 10.43
C ALA A 57 0.71 12.06 9.91
N GLY A 58 0.10 10.91 10.20
CA GLY A 58 -1.22 10.56 9.68
C GLY A 58 -1.18 10.06 8.23
N THR A 59 -0.06 9.48 7.79
CA THR A 59 0.00 8.76 6.51
C THR A 59 -0.23 7.27 6.69
N VAL A 60 -0.97 6.68 5.77
CA VAL A 60 -1.18 5.24 5.66
C VAL A 60 -0.67 4.74 4.33
N LEU A 61 -0.31 3.46 4.30
CA LEU A 61 0.10 2.77 3.08
C LEU A 61 -1.06 1.93 2.56
N LEU A 62 -1.45 2.16 1.32
CA LEU A 62 -2.50 1.41 0.63
C LEU A 62 -1.82 0.39 -0.29
N GLY A 63 -1.98 -0.89 0.03
CA GLY A 63 -1.34 -2.02 -0.61
C GLY A 63 -2.24 -2.71 -1.61
N ILE A 64 -1.71 -2.90 -2.83
CA ILE A 64 -2.35 -3.63 -3.92
C ILE A 64 -1.45 -4.81 -4.30
N PRO A 65 -1.98 -6.03 -4.38
CA PRO A 65 -1.21 -7.18 -4.84
C PRO A 65 -0.75 -6.99 -6.27
N VAL A 66 0.51 -7.29 -6.54
CA VAL A 66 1.10 -7.18 -7.88
C VAL A 66 0.37 -8.07 -8.87
N GLY A 67 -0.02 -9.28 -8.47
CA GLY A 67 -0.80 -10.20 -9.31
C GLY A 67 -2.10 -9.58 -9.84
N ASP A 68 -2.73 -8.69 -9.08
CA ASP A 68 -3.99 -8.02 -9.48
C ASP A 68 -3.73 -6.85 -10.44
N LEU A 69 -2.47 -6.41 -10.56
CA LEU A 69 -2.03 -5.33 -11.44
C LEU A 69 -1.32 -5.84 -12.70
N GLN A 70 -1.02 -7.14 -12.79
CA GLN A 70 -0.40 -7.73 -13.98
C GLN A 70 -1.31 -7.53 -15.20
N GLY A 71 -0.78 -6.90 -16.25
CA GLY A 71 -1.54 -6.53 -17.44
C GLY A 71 -2.28 -5.19 -17.35
N ILE A 72 -2.35 -4.58 -16.16
CA ILE A 72 -2.82 -3.19 -15.96
C ILE A 72 -1.63 -2.23 -15.97
N LEU A 73 -0.55 -2.60 -15.30
CA LEU A 73 0.68 -1.81 -15.18
C LEU A 73 1.89 -2.62 -15.68
N PRO A 74 2.91 -1.96 -16.27
CA PRO A 74 4.17 -2.60 -16.60
C PRO A 74 4.99 -2.79 -15.30
N ILE A 75 5.07 -4.03 -14.82
CA ILE A 75 5.79 -4.40 -13.60
C ILE A 75 6.95 -5.32 -14.00
N ASP A 76 8.06 -4.70 -14.39
CA ASP A 76 9.23 -5.40 -14.93
C ASP A 76 10.34 -5.60 -13.87
N ASP A 77 10.34 -4.79 -12.81
CA ASP A 77 11.26 -4.89 -11.67
C ASP A 77 10.58 -4.45 -10.35
N THR A 78 11.16 -4.85 -9.22
CA THR A 78 10.62 -4.59 -7.86
C THR A 78 11.32 -3.43 -7.14
N THR A 79 12.10 -2.65 -7.86
CA THR A 79 12.96 -1.59 -7.31
C THR A 79 12.56 -0.20 -7.78
N THR A 80 11.90 -0.12 -8.93
CA THR A 80 11.53 1.11 -9.60
C THR A 80 10.10 1.50 -9.19
N PRO A 81 9.87 2.75 -8.73
CA PRO A 81 8.53 3.24 -8.50
C PRO A 81 7.70 3.26 -9.78
N ILE A 82 6.39 3.00 -9.65
CA ILE A 82 5.47 2.98 -10.78
C ILE A 82 4.58 4.20 -10.72
N HIS A 83 4.71 5.09 -11.70
CA HIS A 83 3.81 6.22 -11.86
C HIS A 83 2.52 5.77 -12.56
N LEU A 84 1.38 6.00 -11.91
CA LEU A 84 0.08 5.71 -12.47
C LEU A 84 -0.21 6.66 -13.63
N THR A 85 -0.28 6.10 -14.84
CA THR A 85 -0.73 6.81 -16.04
C THR A 85 -2.25 6.91 -16.11
N ASN A 86 -2.95 5.98 -15.48
CA ASN A 86 -4.39 5.97 -15.31
C ASN A 86 -4.74 5.85 -13.81
N PRO A 87 -5.78 6.54 -13.32
CA PRO A 87 -6.21 6.41 -11.93
C PRO A 87 -6.61 4.97 -11.57
N LEU A 88 -6.21 4.51 -10.40
CA LEU A 88 -6.62 3.19 -9.90
C LEU A 88 -7.82 3.30 -8.95
N PRO A 89 -8.86 2.47 -9.14
CA PRO A 89 -9.98 2.43 -8.22
C PRO A 89 -9.52 1.98 -6.81
N LEU A 90 -10.09 2.56 -5.76
CA LEU A 90 -9.77 2.19 -4.37
C LEU A 90 -10.17 0.74 -4.07
N GLU A 91 -11.09 0.17 -4.84
CA GLU A 91 -11.53 -1.23 -4.83
C GLU A 91 -10.37 -2.22 -5.00
N GLN A 92 -9.27 -1.79 -5.65
CA GLN A 92 -8.07 -2.62 -5.84
C GLN A 92 -7.21 -2.72 -4.58
N ILE A 93 -7.37 -1.80 -3.64
CA ILE A 93 -6.64 -1.84 -2.37
C ILE A 93 -7.14 -3.04 -1.58
N GLN A 94 -6.23 -3.94 -1.20
CA GLN A 94 -6.54 -5.09 -0.35
C GLN A 94 -5.88 -5.01 1.02
N VAL A 95 -4.87 -4.17 1.18
CA VAL A 95 -4.13 -4.03 2.44
C VAL A 95 -4.02 -2.55 2.79
N VAL A 96 -4.24 -2.22 4.04
CA VAL A 96 -4.03 -0.87 4.56
C VAL A 96 -3.15 -0.98 5.79
N ALA A 97 -1.97 -0.36 5.75
CA ALA A 97 -1.04 -0.34 6.87
C ALA A 97 -0.94 1.06 7.44
N GLY A 98 -1.25 1.20 8.73
CA GLY A 98 -1.02 2.43 9.49
C GLY A 98 0.19 2.33 10.40
N GLN A 99 0.87 3.44 10.64
CA GLN A 99 2.03 3.51 11.54
C GLN A 99 1.63 3.18 12.99
N ASN A 100 0.44 3.60 13.39
CA ASN A 100 -0.08 3.43 14.73
C ASN A 100 -1.58 3.07 14.70
N ARG A 101 -2.10 2.70 15.87
CA ARG A 101 -3.50 2.28 16.00
C ARG A 101 -4.51 3.40 15.67
N PRO A 102 -4.32 4.66 16.11
CA PRO A 102 -5.17 5.78 15.67
C PRO A 102 -5.27 5.92 14.14
N ASP A 103 -4.15 5.93 13.44
CA ASP A 103 -4.12 6.09 11.97
C ASP A 103 -4.82 4.92 11.28
N THR A 104 -4.59 3.71 11.77
CA THR A 104 -5.27 2.50 11.26
C THR A 104 -6.79 2.60 11.44
N LYS A 105 -7.26 3.06 12.62
CA LYS A 105 -8.69 3.25 12.88
C LYS A 105 -9.32 4.30 11.97
N ARG A 106 -8.63 5.42 11.76
CA ARG A 106 -9.13 6.49 10.89
C ARG A 106 -9.20 6.03 9.43
N ALA A 107 -8.23 5.24 8.97
CA ALA A 107 -8.30 4.62 7.65
C ALA A 107 -9.49 3.67 7.50
N ILE A 108 -9.80 2.88 8.54
CA ILE A 108 -11.00 2.03 8.56
C ILE A 108 -12.27 2.88 8.39
N GLU A 109 -12.39 3.98 9.13
CA GLU A 109 -13.57 4.85 9.05
C GLU A 109 -13.75 5.47 7.66
N ILE A 110 -12.66 5.96 7.07
CA ILE A 110 -12.66 6.58 5.72
C ILE A 110 -13.03 5.56 4.65
N LEU A 111 -12.44 4.36 4.71
CA LEU A 111 -12.57 3.34 3.66
C LEU A 111 -13.74 2.37 3.88
N ARG A 112 -14.49 2.51 4.98
CA ARG A 112 -15.58 1.60 5.36
C ARG A 112 -16.62 1.42 4.25
N ASP A 113 -16.96 2.51 3.58
CA ASP A 113 -18.03 2.54 2.59
C ASP A 113 -17.51 2.33 1.15
N VAL A 114 -16.19 2.11 0.99
CA VAL A 114 -15.58 1.79 -0.30
C VAL A 114 -15.71 0.28 -0.55
N PRO A 115 -16.27 -0.18 -1.68
CA PRO A 115 -16.39 -1.61 -1.99
C PRO A 115 -15.03 -2.32 -2.03
N GLY A 116 -14.97 -3.59 -1.64
CA GLY A 116 -13.76 -4.42 -1.71
C GLY A 116 -13.35 -5.01 -0.35
N GLU A 117 -12.80 -6.22 -0.38
CA GLU A 117 -12.29 -6.87 0.82
C GLU A 117 -10.90 -6.33 1.15
N ARG A 118 -10.76 -5.68 2.31
CA ARG A 118 -9.50 -5.08 2.76
C ARG A 118 -9.12 -5.56 4.13
N GLN A 119 -7.82 -5.73 4.32
CA GLN A 119 -7.22 -6.01 5.61
C GLN A 119 -6.52 -4.77 6.14
N PHE A 120 -6.77 -4.46 7.41
CA PHE A 120 -6.16 -3.32 8.09
C PHE A 120 -5.15 -3.82 9.10
N HIS A 121 -3.93 -3.29 9.05
CA HIS A 121 -2.83 -3.68 9.93
C HIS A 121 -2.18 -2.44 10.53
N THR A 122 -1.79 -2.54 11.80
CA THR A 122 -0.91 -1.55 12.42
C THR A 122 0.52 -2.09 12.32
N MET A 123 1.32 -1.51 11.45
CA MET A 123 2.64 -2.00 11.06
C MET A 123 3.66 -0.86 11.14
N PRO A 124 4.04 -0.42 12.35
CA PRO A 124 5.03 0.64 12.54
C PRO A 124 6.35 0.32 11.84
N GLU A 125 6.69 -0.97 11.69
CA GLU A 125 7.88 -1.42 11.00
C GLU A 125 7.93 -1.07 9.52
N LEU A 126 6.83 -0.67 8.87
CA LEU A 126 6.85 -0.19 7.48
C LEU A 126 7.16 1.31 7.37
N PHE A 127 7.18 2.03 8.50
CA PHE A 127 7.40 3.47 8.58
C PHE A 127 8.77 3.72 9.24
N PRO A 128 9.74 4.32 8.53
CA PRO A 128 11.08 4.59 9.05
C PRO A 128 11.10 5.68 10.14
#